data_AF-A0A7V1LMG4-F1
#
_entry.id   AF-A0A7V1LMG4-F1
#
_cell.length_a   1.000
_cell.length_b   1.000
_cell.length_c   1.000
_cell.angle_alpha   90.00
_cell.angle_beta   90.00
_cell.angle_gamma   90.00
#
_symmetry.space_group_name_H-M   'P 1'
#
loop_
_entity.id
_entity.type
_entity.pdbx_description
1 polymer ?
#
loop_
_entity_poly.entity_id
_entity_poly.type
_entity_poly.pdbx_seq_one_letter_code
_entity_poly.pdbx_strand_id
1 'polypeptide(L)'
;MMRKAKNEWLRKIIHLAAAVFPLLYQYVLNRAEMLLLCSILLVLLFLGEVLRTYTVYFKRLYLKTLGFLLREEEETTIINGATYLMGGISLSVLAFPAEVAVISMWVVILADTAAALVGTHWGRHRLGDKSYEGSAAFIVVSAGIMLAGG
;
A
#
# COMPACT_ATOMS: atom_id res chain seq x y z
N MET A 1 -4.26 -0.77 -23.37
CA MET A 1 -3.25 0.12 -22.73
C MET A 1 -3.87 1.15 -21.79
N MET A 2 -4.88 1.94 -22.19
CA MET A 2 -5.50 2.99 -21.34
C MET A 2 -6.16 2.47 -20.04
N ARG A 3 -6.69 1.24 -20.03
CA ARG A 3 -7.34 0.63 -18.85
C ARG A 3 -6.35 0.26 -17.73
N LYS A 4 -5.17 -0.28 -18.07
CA LYS A 4 -4.10 -0.58 -17.09
C LYS A 4 -3.57 0.68 -16.41
N ALA A 5 -3.33 1.75 -17.18
CA ALA A 5 -2.86 3.02 -16.63
C ALA A 5 -3.88 3.66 -15.67
N LYS A 6 -5.17 3.69 -16.05
CA LYS A 6 -6.24 4.25 -15.21
C LYS A 6 -6.40 3.48 -13.89
N ASN A 7 -6.28 2.15 -13.93
CA ASN A 7 -6.36 1.32 -12.74
C ASN A 7 -5.16 1.55 -11.81
N GLU A 8 -3.95 1.73 -12.35
CA GLU A 8 -2.76 2.00 -11.53
C GLU A 8 -2.85 3.37 -10.84
N TRP A 9 -3.32 4.41 -11.53
CA TRP A 9 -3.57 5.72 -10.91
C TRP A 9 -4.55 5.63 -9.74
N LEU A 10 -5.64 4.88 -9.91
CA LEU A 10 -6.65 4.74 -8.86
C LEU A 10 -6.12 3.95 -7.65
N ARG A 11 -5.34 2.89 -7.90
CA ARG A 11 -4.63 2.15 -6.85
C ARG A 11 -3.68 3.06 -6.08
N LYS A 12 -2.97 3.97 -6.76
CA LYS A 12 -2.07 4.92 -6.12
C LYS A 12 -2.80 6.00 -5.32
N ILE A 13 -4.00 6.42 -5.73
CA ILE A 13 -4.86 7.29 -4.90
C ILE A 13 -5.25 6.57 -3.59
N ILE A 14 -5.66 5.30 -3.66
CA ILE A 14 -5.99 4.52 -2.47
C ILE A 14 -4.75 4.31 -1.58
N HIS A 15 -3.60 4.05 -2.19
CA HIS A 15 -2.33 3.93 -1.49
C HIS A 15 -1.93 5.23 -0.78
N LEU A 16 -2.12 6.38 -1.43
CA LEU A 16 -1.92 7.69 -0.81
C LEU A 16 -2.93 7.97 0.31
N ALA A 17 -4.17 7.47 0.21
CA ALA A 17 -5.15 7.58 1.29
C ALA A 17 -4.68 6.87 2.57
N ALA A 18 -3.77 5.89 2.47
CA ALA A 18 -3.12 5.28 3.63
C ALA A 18 -2.22 6.25 4.40
N ALA A 19 -1.96 7.47 3.91
CA ALA A 19 -1.31 8.54 4.68
C ALA A 19 -2.05 8.90 5.98
N VAL A 20 -3.33 8.52 6.09
CA VAL A 20 -4.07 8.63 7.35
C VAL A 20 -3.41 7.84 8.49
N PHE A 21 -2.77 6.70 8.22
CA PHE A 21 -2.15 5.86 9.26
C PHE A 21 -0.95 6.52 9.95
N PRO A 22 0.10 7.01 9.24
CA PRO A 22 1.18 7.73 9.89
C PRO A 22 0.70 9.01 10.58
N LEU A 23 -0.27 9.73 10.01
CA LEU A 23 -0.85 10.93 10.64
C LEU A 23 -1.57 10.61 11.96
N LEU A 24 -2.40 9.57 11.96
CA LEU A 24 -3.07 9.11 13.17
C LEU A 24 -2.06 8.70 14.22
N TYR A 25 -1.03 7.93 13.86
CA TYR A 25 -0.05 7.46 14.84
C TYR A 25 0.85 8.57 15.37
N GLN A 26 1.16 9.58 14.55
CA GLN A 26 2.01 10.69 14.96
C GLN A 26 1.29 11.69 15.86
N TYR A 27 0.01 11.96 15.62
CA TYR A 27 -0.68 13.09 16.24
C TYR A 27 -1.88 12.73 17.13
N VAL A 28 -2.44 11.53 17.01
CA VAL A 28 -3.74 11.20 17.61
C VAL A 28 -3.67 9.97 18.51
N LEU A 29 -3.08 8.88 18.01
CA LEU A 29 -3.13 7.57 18.64
C LEU A 29 -1.80 7.23 19.31
N ASN A 30 -1.87 6.68 20.51
CA ASN A 30 -0.71 6.03 21.12
C ASN A 30 -0.46 4.64 20.49
N ARG A 31 0.66 4.01 20.86
CA ARG A 31 1.05 2.70 20.31
C ARG A 31 -0.01 1.62 20.51
N ALA A 32 -0.65 1.55 21.67
CA ALA A 32 -1.64 0.52 21.96
C ALA A 32 -2.91 0.70 21.12
N GLU A 33 -3.39 1.95 21.00
CA GLU A 33 -4.53 2.30 20.16
C GLU A 33 -4.25 2.04 18.68
N MET A 34 -3.06 2.40 18.21
CA MET A 34 -2.65 2.14 16.82
C MET A 34 -2.56 0.64 16.54
N LEU A 35 -2.00 -0.17 17.45
CA LEU A 35 -1.97 -1.62 17.32
C LEU A 35 -3.37 -2.23 17.33
N LEU A 36 -4.27 -1.73 18.16
CA LEU A 36 -5.66 -2.17 18.19
C LEU A 36 -6.37 -1.87 16.87
N LEU A 37 -6.26 -0.63 16.38
CA LEU A 37 -6.80 -0.23 15.08
C LEU A 37 -6.26 -1.12 13.96
N CYS A 38 -4.93 -1.32 13.94
CA CYS A 38 -4.27 -2.16 12.96
C CYS A 38 -4.77 -3.61 13.00
N SER A 39 -4.91 -4.17 14.19
CA SER A 39 -5.37 -5.56 14.39
C SER A 39 -6.80 -5.74 13.90
N ILE A 40 -7.70 -4.81 14.25
CA ILE A 40 -9.11 -4.85 13.79
C ILE A 40 -9.18 -4.80 12.27
N LEU A 41 -8.47 -3.85 11.64
CA LEU A 41 -8.48 -3.70 10.18
C LEU A 41 -7.87 -4.91 9.47
N LEU A 42 -6.78 -5.47 10.00
CA LEU A 42 -6.14 -6.65 9.41
C LEU A 42 -7.07 -7.87 9.48
N VAL A 43 -7.77 -8.08 10.60
CA VAL A 43 -8.78 -9.14 10.73
C VAL A 43 -9.93 -8.95 9.75
N LEU A 44 -10.44 -7.71 9.60
CA LEU A 44 -11.51 -7.41 8.64
C LEU A 44 -11.08 -7.67 7.19
N LEU A 45 -9.86 -7.26 6.81
CA LEU A 45 -9.31 -7.51 5.48
C LEU A 45 -9.16 -9.03 5.23
N PHE A 46 -8.58 -9.75 6.20
CA PHE A 46 -8.40 -11.20 6.08
C PHE A 46 -9.73 -11.95 5.99
N LEU A 47 -10.72 -11.55 6.80
CA LEU A 47 -12.07 -12.10 6.70
C LEU A 47 -12.70 -11.83 5.33
N GLY A 48 -12.52 -10.61 4.81
CA GLY A 48 -12.93 -10.25 3.45
C GLY A 48 -12.29 -11.14 2.38
N GLU A 49 -11.00 -11.46 2.53
CA GLU A 49 -10.27 -12.37 1.63
C GLU A 49 -10.79 -13.80 1.70
N VAL A 50 -11.06 -14.32 2.90
CA VAL A 50 -11.65 -15.66 3.10
C VAL A 50 -13.04 -15.71 2.44
N LEU A 51 -13.90 -14.73 2.72
CA LEU A 51 -15.25 -14.67 2.13
C LEU A 51 -15.19 -14.60 0.60
N ARG A 52 -14.30 -13.76 0.05
CA ARG A 52 -14.07 -13.63 -1.39
C ARG A 52 -13.57 -14.93 -2.02
N THR A 53 -12.70 -15.67 -1.34
CA THR A 53 -12.05 -16.86 -1.89
C THR A 53 -12.98 -18.07 -1.87
N TYR A 54 -13.72 -18.27 -0.78
CA TYR A 54 -14.51 -19.48 -0.58
C TYR A 54 -15.99 -19.35 -0.95
N THR A 55 -16.51 -18.11 -1.10
CA THR A 55 -17.93 -17.91 -1.42
C THR A 55 -18.12 -17.29 -2.80
N VAL A 56 -18.74 -18.04 -3.72
CA VAL A 56 -18.99 -17.60 -5.11
C VAL A 56 -19.81 -16.31 -5.18
N TYR A 57 -20.79 -16.14 -4.28
CA TYR A 57 -21.59 -14.91 -4.20
C TYR A 57 -20.73 -13.69 -3.85
N PHE A 58 -19.95 -13.77 -2.77
CA PHE A 58 -19.06 -12.68 -2.34
C PHE A 58 -17.95 -12.42 -3.37
N LYS A 59 -17.41 -13.46 -4.02
CA LYS A 59 -16.46 -13.28 -5.12
C LYS A 59 -17.05 -12.43 -6.24
N ARG A 60 -18.27 -12.73 -6.70
CA ARG A 60 -18.93 -11.94 -7.75
C ARG A 60 -19.23 -10.52 -7.32
N LEU A 61 -19.71 -10.34 -6.08
CA LEU A 61 -19.97 -9.01 -5.54
C LEU A 61 -18.68 -8.18 -5.47
N TYR A 62 -17.61 -8.78 -4.94
CA TYR A 62 -16.29 -8.14 -4.82
C TYR A 62 -15.71 -7.78 -6.19
N LEU A 63 -15.75 -8.69 -7.18
CA LEU A 63 -15.29 -8.37 -8.54
C LEU A 63 -16.15 -7.28 -9.20
N LYS A 64 -17.45 -7.22 -8.90
CA LYS A 64 -18.33 -6.17 -9.39
C LYS A 64 -18.04 -4.80 -8.77
N THR A 65 -17.73 -4.75 -7.47
CA THR A 65 -17.55 -3.48 -6.73
C THR A 65 -16.12 -3.01 -6.65
N LEU A 66 -15.16 -3.92 -6.49
CA LEU A 66 -13.75 -3.63 -6.26
C LEU A 66 -12.84 -4.24 -7.33
N GLY A 67 -13.36 -5.09 -8.22
CA GLY A 67 -12.57 -5.78 -9.28
C GLY A 67 -11.72 -4.86 -10.14
N PHE A 68 -12.17 -3.62 -10.36
CA PHE A 68 -11.39 -2.63 -11.11
C PHE A 68 -10.09 -2.18 -10.41
N LEU A 69 -9.94 -2.43 -9.10
CA LEU A 69 -8.75 -2.13 -8.32
C LEU A 69 -7.73 -3.26 -8.29
N LEU A 70 -8.14 -4.48 -8.62
CA LEU A 70 -7.25 -5.63 -8.60
C LEU A 70 -6.37 -5.65 -9.84
N ARG A 71 -5.12 -6.10 -9.64
CA ARG A 71 -4.27 -6.53 -10.74
C ARG A 71 -4.77 -7.85 -11.28
N GLU A 72 -4.51 -8.11 -12.55
CA GLU A 72 -4.86 -9.38 -13.21
C GLU A 72 -4.30 -10.58 -12.44
N GLU A 73 -3.10 -10.43 -11.86
CA GLU A 73 -2.51 -11.46 -10.99
C GLU A 73 -3.26 -11.61 -9.65
N GLU A 74 -3.76 -10.51 -9.08
CA GLU A 74 -4.43 -10.45 -7.76
C GLU A 74 -5.88 -11.01 -7.78
N GLU A 75 -6.48 -11.24 -8.95
CA GLU A 75 -7.79 -11.90 -9.08
C GLU A 75 -7.73 -13.39 -8.70
N THR A 76 -6.55 -14.00 -8.85
CA THR A 76 -6.31 -15.43 -8.57
C THR A 76 -5.59 -15.67 -7.25
N THR A 77 -4.90 -14.67 -6.70
CA THR A 77 -4.25 -14.79 -5.39
C THR A 77 -5.24 -14.65 -4.25
N ILE A 78 -4.94 -15.32 -3.14
CA ILE A 78 -5.74 -15.24 -1.92
C ILE A 78 -5.65 -13.84 -1.32
N ILE A 79 -4.44 -13.27 -1.29
CA ILE A 79 -4.12 -12.00 -0.64
C ILE A 79 -3.95 -10.89 -1.68
N ASN A 80 -4.55 -9.72 -1.43
CA ASN A 80 -4.45 -8.53 -2.30
C ASN A 80 -3.47 -7.48 -1.75
N GLY A 81 -3.18 -6.46 -2.57
CA GLY A 81 -2.21 -5.41 -2.21
C GLY A 81 -2.57 -4.61 -0.95
N ALA A 82 -3.86 -4.41 -0.64
CA ALA A 82 -4.28 -3.66 0.54
C ALA A 82 -3.96 -4.42 1.84
N THR A 83 -4.14 -5.74 1.85
CA THR A 83 -3.78 -6.60 2.98
C THR A 83 -2.27 -6.63 3.18
N TYR A 84 -1.47 -6.66 2.11
CA TYR A 84 -0.01 -6.53 2.21
C TYR A 84 0.42 -5.19 2.82
N LEU A 85 -0.16 -4.08 2.35
CA LEU A 85 0.11 -2.75 2.91
C LEU A 85 -0.26 -2.70 4.39
N MET A 86 -1.45 -3.17 4.75
CA MET A 86 -1.93 -3.18 6.13
C MET A 86 -1.06 -4.06 7.03
N GLY A 87 -0.62 -5.22 6.53
CA GLY A 87 0.32 -6.10 7.23
C GLY A 87 1.66 -5.41 7.47
N GLY A 88 2.19 -4.71 6.46
CA GLY A 88 3.43 -3.93 6.58
C GLY A 88 3.34 -2.80 7.60
N ILE A 89 2.23 -2.04 7.59
CA ILE A 89 1.94 -1.00 8.60
C ILE A 89 1.86 -1.63 10.00
N SER A 90 1.10 -2.70 10.16
CA SER A 90 0.92 -3.39 11.45
C SER A 90 2.25 -3.90 12.00
N LEU A 91 3.05 -4.54 11.14
CA LEU A 91 4.37 -5.03 11.51
C LEU A 91 5.32 -3.89 11.88
N SER A 92 5.23 -2.74 11.18
CA SER A 92 6.07 -1.58 11.49
C SER A 92 5.79 -1.03 12.89
N VAL A 93 4.51 -0.88 13.27
CA VAL A 93 4.11 -0.44 14.62
C VAL A 93 4.51 -1.47 15.68
N LEU A 94 4.42 -2.76 15.36
CA LEU A 94 4.74 -3.84 16.28
C LEU A 94 6.25 -3.95 16.53
N ALA A 95 7.06 -3.86 15.48
CA ALA A 95 8.49 -4.16 15.53
C ALA A 95 9.37 -2.96 15.90
N PHE A 96 8.94 -1.73 15.61
CA PHE A 96 9.81 -0.54 15.73
C PHE A 96 9.29 0.50 16.74
N PRO A 97 10.15 1.44 17.17
CA PRO A 97 9.70 2.66 17.86
C PRO A 97 8.76 3.50 16.98
N ALA A 98 7.94 4.35 17.61
CA ALA A 98 6.89 5.11 16.92
C ALA A 98 7.46 5.96 15.77
N GLU A 99 8.58 6.65 16.01
CA GLU A 99 9.28 7.48 15.02
C GLU A 99 9.67 6.67 13.77
N VAL A 100 10.35 5.54 13.97
CA VAL A 100 10.81 4.66 12.88
C VAL A 100 9.62 4.04 12.14
N ALA A 101 8.56 3.67 12.85
CA ALA A 101 7.35 3.13 12.26
C ALA A 101 6.64 4.18 11.37
N VAL A 102 6.49 5.41 11.85
CA VAL A 102 5.88 6.52 11.10
C VAL A 102 6.70 6.85 9.85
N ILE A 103 8.04 6.93 9.96
CA ILE A 103 8.93 7.13 8.80
C ILE A 103 8.76 6.00 7.79
N SER A 104 8.72 4.74 8.24
CA SER A 104 8.55 3.57 7.38
C SER A 104 7.22 3.60 6.62
N MET A 105 6.14 4.03 7.28
CA MET A 105 4.84 4.24 6.65
C MET A 105 4.90 5.34 5.58
N TRP A 106 5.53 6.48 5.88
CA TRP A 106 5.69 7.54 4.89
C TRP A 106 6.51 7.09 3.67
N VAL A 107 7.58 6.33 3.88
CA VAL A 107 8.39 5.77 2.80
C VAL A 107 7.56 4.85 1.92
N VAL A 108 6.82 3.88 2.48
CA VAL A 108 6.02 2.97 1.66
C VAL A 108 4.89 3.70 0.93
N ILE A 109 4.35 4.79 1.49
CA ILE A 109 3.25 5.54 0.86
C ILE A 109 3.76 6.46 -0.26
N LEU A 110 4.75 7.30 0.04
CA LEU A 110 5.20 8.35 -0.88
C LEU A 110 6.29 7.85 -1.82
N ALA A 111 7.31 7.17 -1.32
CA ALA A 111 8.44 6.72 -2.15
C ALA A 111 8.00 5.64 -3.15
N ASP A 112 7.15 4.68 -2.74
CA ASP A 112 6.61 3.67 -3.66
C ASP A 112 5.66 4.28 -4.70
N THR A 113 4.91 5.34 -4.33
CA THR A 113 4.07 6.07 -5.28
C THR A 113 4.93 6.83 -6.29
N ALA A 114 5.96 7.53 -5.84
CA ALA A 114 6.90 8.24 -6.71
C ALA A 114 7.61 7.26 -7.66
N ALA A 115 8.10 6.14 -7.15
CA ALA A 115 8.75 5.10 -7.94
C ALA A 115 7.85 4.56 -9.05
N ALA A 116 6.60 4.26 -8.71
CA ALA A 116 5.62 3.75 -9.67
C ALA A 116 5.25 4.80 -10.72
N LEU A 117 4.97 6.04 -10.32
CA LEU A 117 4.62 7.13 -11.25
C LEU A 117 5.79 7.46 -12.18
N VAL A 118 7.00 7.61 -11.63
CA VAL A 118 8.17 7.91 -12.44
C VAL A 118 8.49 6.75 -13.38
N GLY A 119 8.44 5.51 -12.88
CA GLY A 119 8.72 4.34 -13.71
C GLY A 119 7.69 4.08 -14.81
N THR A 120 6.43 4.47 -14.62
CA THR A 120 5.41 4.36 -15.67
C THR A 120 5.50 5.46 -16.72
N HIS A 121 5.84 6.69 -16.34
CA HIS A 121 5.83 7.84 -17.27
C HIS A 121 7.20 8.11 -17.93
N TRP A 122 8.29 7.91 -17.19
CA TRP A 122 9.66 8.23 -17.64
C TRP A 122 10.62 7.03 -17.61
N GLY A 123 10.18 5.85 -17.17
CA GLY A 123 11.02 4.65 -17.08
C GLY A 123 11.42 4.10 -18.45
N ARG A 124 12.54 4.60 -18.99
CA ARG A 124 13.13 4.18 -20.29
C ARG A 124 14.08 3.01 -20.10
N HIS A 125 14.84 2.99 -19.02
CA HIS A 125 15.81 1.93 -18.73
C HIS A 125 15.19 0.93 -17.77
N ARG A 126 14.98 -0.31 -18.22
CA ARG A 126 14.22 -1.32 -17.47
C ARG A 126 15.04 -2.55 -17.14
N LEU A 127 14.77 -3.08 -15.95
CA LEU A 127 15.20 -4.39 -15.48
C LEU A 127 13.93 -5.19 -15.13
N GLY A 128 13.47 -6.01 -16.09
CA GLY A 128 12.16 -6.67 -16.02
C GLY A 128 11.02 -5.64 -16.03
N ASP A 129 10.10 -5.75 -15.06
CA ASP A 129 8.96 -4.83 -14.90
C ASP A 129 9.30 -3.54 -14.13
N LYS A 130 10.54 -3.40 -13.65
CA LYS A 130 11.02 -2.24 -12.89
C LYS A 130 11.90 -1.35 -13.77
N SER A 131 11.93 -0.06 -13.47
CA SER A 131 12.80 0.92 -14.17
C SER A 131 13.82 1.53 -13.23
N TYR A 132 15.01 1.83 -13.75
CA TYR A 132 16.06 2.50 -12.99
C TYR A 132 15.62 3.90 -12.55
N GLU A 133 14.86 4.61 -13.38
CA GLU A 133 14.31 5.92 -13.06
C GLU A 133 13.31 5.85 -11.88
N GLY A 134 12.46 4.82 -11.85
CA GLY A 134 11.57 4.57 -10.73
C GLY A 134 12.33 4.25 -9.44
N SER A 135 13.38 3.43 -9.52
CA SER A 135 14.26 3.14 -8.37
C SER A 135 14.99 4.38 -7.85
N ALA A 136 15.48 5.24 -8.74
CA ALA A 136 16.09 6.50 -8.36
C ALA A 136 15.09 7.43 -7.66
N ALA A 137 13.86 7.53 -8.19
CA ALA A 137 12.78 8.29 -7.56
C ALA A 137 12.44 7.77 -6.16
N PHE A 138 12.39 6.44 -5.98
CA PHE A 138 12.21 5.84 -4.65
C PHE A 138 13.28 6.34 -3.67
N ILE A 139 14.56 6.21 -4.05
CA ILE A 139 15.70 6.54 -3.19
C ILE A 139 15.68 8.02 -2.80
N VAL A 140 15.46 8.90 -3.77
CA VAL A 140 15.42 10.36 -3.53
C VAL A 140 14.29 10.71 -2.56
N VAL A 141 13.09 10.18 -2.78
CA VAL A 141 11.94 10.46 -1.91
C VAL A 141 12.12 9.85 -0.52
N SER A 142 12.60 8.62 -0.42
CA SER A 142 12.87 7.98 0.88
C SER A 142 13.93 8.75 1.66
N ALA A 143 15.01 9.20 1.00
CA ALA A 143 16.04 10.00 1.64
C ALA A 143 15.48 11.34 2.14
N GLY A 144 14.65 12.02 1.34
CA GLY A 144 13.97 13.25 1.75
C GLY A 144 13.09 13.06 2.99
N ILE A 145 12.33 11.96 3.05
CA ILE A 145 11.49 11.63 4.21
C ILE A 145 12.35 11.36 5.46
N MET A 146 13.43 10.58 5.32
CA MET A 146 14.32 10.28 6.44
C MET A 146 15.02 11.53 6.98
N LEU A 147 15.41 12.46 6.10
CA LEU A 147 16.02 13.74 6.49
C LEU A 147 15.02 14.72 7.11
N ALA A 148 13.73 14.62 6.78
CA ALA A 148 12.69 15.48 7.34
C ALA A 148 12.11 14.93 8.67
N GLY A 149 12.21 13.62 8.90
CA GLY A 149 11.67 12.94 10.08
C GLY A 149 12.71 12.58 11.15
N GLY A 150 14.00 12.74 10.89
CA GLY A 150 15.09 12.63 11.87
C GLY A 150 15.53 14.00 12.38
#